data_AF-A0A1Y5SD81-F1
#
_entry.id   AF-A0A1Y5SD81-F1
#
_cell.length_a   1.000
_cell.length_b   1.000
_cell.length_c   1.000
_cell.angle_alpha   90.00
_cell.angle_beta   90.00
_cell.angle_gamma   90.00
#
_symmetry.space_group_name_H-M   'P 1'
#
loop_
_entity.id
_entity.type
_entity.pdbx_description
1 polymer ?
#
loop_
_entity_poly.entity_id
_entity_poly.type
_entity_poly.pdbx_seq_one_letter_code
_entity_poly.pdbx_strand_id
1 'polypeptide(L)'
;MLAYNPKDEIGALYLFDQDAREAAKEQLLEDIPKLILENGDIITAEDFHLGIYDETPAHKDDIHKAIIENPELEVLISSGGERRKAHTIKSADTIRLKKQRSFSWK
;
A
#
# COMPACT_ATOMS: atom_id res chain seq x y z
N MET A 1 23.24 -16.72 -37.84
CA MET A 1 22.95 -17.25 -36.49
C MET A 1 23.76 -16.43 -35.51
N LEU A 2 23.11 -15.52 -34.79
CA LEU A 2 23.77 -14.61 -33.85
C LEU A 2 24.08 -15.39 -32.56
N ALA A 3 25.36 -15.50 -32.25
CA ALA A 3 25.86 -16.20 -31.07
C ALA A 3 25.45 -15.42 -29.81
N TYR A 4 24.59 -16.03 -29.00
CA TYR A 4 24.15 -15.53 -27.71
C TYR A 4 25.25 -15.74 -26.67
N ASN A 5 25.66 -14.67 -25.99
CA ASN A 5 26.71 -14.68 -24.97
C ASN A 5 26.09 -14.38 -23.58
N PRO A 6 25.97 -15.35 -22.67
CA PRO A 6 25.30 -15.21 -21.37
C PRO A 6 26.13 -14.42 -20.33
N LYS A 7 27.17 -13.70 -20.75
CA LYS A 7 28.05 -12.92 -19.87
C LYS A 7 27.74 -11.41 -19.82
N ASP A 8 26.91 -10.92 -20.73
CA ASP A 8 26.50 -9.51 -20.74
C ASP A 8 25.28 -9.22 -19.85
N GLU A 9 24.64 -10.26 -19.29
CA GLU A 9 23.53 -10.14 -18.32
C GLU A 9 23.90 -10.63 -16.91
N ILE A 10 25.18 -10.49 -16.51
CA ILE A 10 25.55 -10.64 -15.10
C ILE A 10 25.14 -9.34 -14.38
N GLY A 11 23.84 -9.19 -14.10
CA GLY A 11 23.30 -8.06 -13.34
C GLY A 11 21.83 -7.72 -13.59
N ALA A 12 21.20 -8.23 -14.65
CA ALA A 12 19.80 -7.95 -15.00
C ALA A 12 18.78 -8.80 -14.22
N LEU A 13 19.18 -9.38 -13.09
CA LEU A 13 18.31 -10.14 -12.20
C LEU A 13 17.65 -9.15 -11.21
N TYR A 14 16.53 -8.55 -11.61
CA TYR A 14 15.57 -7.87 -10.72
C TYR A 14 16.10 -6.69 -9.91
N LEU A 15 16.80 -5.74 -10.53
CA LEU A 15 16.82 -4.39 -9.98
C LEU A 15 15.48 -3.76 -10.33
N PHE A 16 14.51 -3.87 -9.41
CA PHE A 16 13.34 -3.02 -9.36
C PHE A 16 13.81 -1.58 -9.57
N ASP A 17 13.50 -1.02 -10.74
CA ASP A 17 13.80 0.35 -11.08
C ASP A 17 13.24 1.23 -9.96
N GLN A 18 14.06 2.05 -9.32
CA GLN A 18 13.60 2.89 -8.20
C GLN A 18 12.42 3.76 -8.65
N ASP A 19 12.46 4.20 -9.91
CA ASP A 19 11.41 4.95 -10.58
C ASP A 19 10.09 4.15 -10.66
N ALA A 20 10.15 2.86 -10.98
CA ALA A 20 8.98 1.99 -11.02
C ALA A 20 8.39 1.75 -9.62
N ARG A 21 9.25 1.72 -8.59
CA ARG A 21 8.82 1.59 -7.19
C ARG A 21 8.16 2.87 -6.67
N GLU A 22 8.68 4.03 -7.05
CA GLU A 22 8.08 5.33 -6.73
C GLU A 22 6.72 5.48 -7.42
N ALA A 23 6.61 5.14 -8.71
CA ALA A 23 5.34 5.14 -9.44
C ALA A 23 4.31 4.19 -8.81
N ALA A 24 4.72 2.98 -8.42
CA ALA A 24 3.84 2.03 -7.72
C ALA A 24 3.38 2.58 -6.36
N LYS A 25 4.26 3.30 -5.64
CA LYS A 25 3.90 3.94 -4.38
C LYS A 25 2.85 5.04 -4.57
N GLU A 26 2.97 5.86 -5.61
CA GLU A 26 1.97 6.88 -5.94
C GLU A 26 0.61 6.24 -6.28
N GLN A 27 0.60 5.16 -7.07
CA GLN A 27 -0.62 4.41 -7.38
C GLN A 27 -1.28 3.84 -6.13
N LEU A 28 -0.50 3.28 -5.19
CA LEU A 28 -1.02 2.78 -3.92
C LEU A 28 -1.74 3.85 -3.10
N LEU A 29 -1.31 5.12 -3.16
CA LEU A 29 -1.99 6.19 -2.43
C LEU A 29 -3.40 6.45 -2.96
N GLU A 30 -3.66 6.19 -4.24
CA GLU A 30 -4.98 6.32 -4.86
C GLU A 30 -5.82 5.04 -4.76
N ASP A 31 -5.19 3.88 -4.87
CA ASP A 31 -5.91 2.60 -4.98
C ASP A 31 -6.34 2.07 -3.61
N ILE A 32 -5.53 2.26 -2.57
CA ILE A 32 -5.86 1.80 -1.21
C ILE A 32 -7.19 2.41 -0.70
N PRO A 33 -7.43 3.74 -0.80
CA PRO A 33 -8.72 4.32 -0.44
C PRO A 33 -9.89 3.75 -1.24
N LYS A 34 -9.72 3.52 -2.55
CA LYS A 34 -10.79 2.95 -3.41
C LYS A 34 -11.16 1.54 -2.96
N LEU A 35 -10.17 0.69 -2.67
CA LEU A 35 -10.40 -0.68 -2.19
C LEU A 35 -11.13 -0.69 -0.84
N ILE A 36 -10.81 0.25 0.06
CA ILE A 36 -11.51 0.38 1.35
C ILE A 36 -12.95 0.88 1.14
N LEU A 37 -13.16 1.81 0.21
CA LEU A 37 -14.49 2.31 -0.14
C LEU A 37 -15.39 1.20 -0.72
N GLU A 38 -14.86 0.35 -1.60
CA GLU A 38 -15.59 -0.79 -2.16
C GLU A 38 -16.02 -1.80 -1.08
N ASN A 39 -15.26 -1.91 0.01
CA ASN A 39 -15.58 -2.76 1.15
C ASN A 39 -16.46 -2.08 2.24
N GLY A 40 -16.93 -0.84 2.01
CA GLY A 40 -17.87 -0.16 2.91
C GLY A 40 -17.22 0.71 3.98
N ASP A 41 -16.11 1.38 3.65
CA ASP A 41 -15.36 2.38 4.46
C ASP A 41 -14.51 1.82 5.61
N ILE A 42 -14.66 0.54 5.95
CA ILE A 42 -13.95 -0.15 7.03
C ILE A 42 -13.54 -1.54 6.53
N ILE A 43 -12.28 -1.90 6.77
CA ILE A 43 -11.76 -3.24 6.50
C ILE A 43 -10.77 -3.64 7.60
N THR A 44 -10.65 -4.94 7.89
CA THR A 44 -9.59 -5.42 8.78
C THR A 44 -8.25 -5.40 8.03
N ALA A 45 -7.13 -5.24 8.74
CA ALA A 45 -5.82 -5.30 8.10
C ALA A 45 -5.55 -6.67 7.47
N GLU A 46 -6.12 -7.74 8.03
CA GLU A 46 -6.07 -9.09 7.45
C GLU A 46 -6.78 -9.16 6.10
N ASP A 47 -8.06 -8.77 6.04
CA ASP A 47 -8.85 -8.81 4.81
C ASP A 47 -8.28 -7.86 3.75
N PHE A 48 -7.80 -6.71 4.18
CA PHE A 48 -7.10 -5.75 3.31
C PHE A 48 -5.85 -6.37 2.68
N HIS A 49 -5.04 -7.08 3.48
CA HIS A 49 -3.87 -7.77 2.96
C HIS A 49 -4.26 -8.84 1.95
N LEU A 50 -5.30 -9.63 2.23
CA LEU A 50 -5.79 -10.65 1.30
C LEU A 50 -6.24 -10.06 -0.04
N GLY A 51 -6.90 -8.89 -0.04
CA GLY A 51 -7.32 -8.22 -1.28
C GLY A 51 -6.15 -7.61 -2.07
N ILE A 52 -5.25 -6.88 -1.40
CA ILE A 52 -4.24 -6.08 -2.10
C ILE A 52 -3.05 -6.89 -2.63
N TYR A 53 -2.78 -8.06 -2.04
CA TYR A 53 -1.68 -8.93 -2.49
C TYR A 53 -1.94 -9.54 -3.86
N ASP A 54 -3.20 -9.70 -4.25
CA ASP A 54 -3.57 -10.19 -5.58
C ASP A 54 -3.63 -9.06 -6.62
N GLU A 55 -3.84 -7.81 -6.19
CA GLU A 55 -4.05 -6.67 -7.07
C GLU A 55 -2.78 -5.86 -7.37
N THR A 56 -1.74 -5.94 -6.52
CA THR A 56 -0.55 -5.09 -6.67
C THR A 56 0.76 -5.88 -6.56
N PRO A 57 1.76 -5.57 -7.41
CA PRO A 57 3.12 -6.13 -7.29
C PRO A 57 3.94 -5.45 -6.18
N ALA A 58 3.33 -4.62 -5.32
CA ALA A 58 4.04 -3.81 -4.34
C ALA A 58 4.48 -4.59 -3.10
N HIS A 59 5.59 -4.17 -2.49
CA HIS A 59 6.09 -4.80 -1.28
C HIS A 59 5.23 -4.44 -0.07
N LYS A 60 5.11 -5.35 0.90
CA LYS A 60 4.37 -5.15 2.15
C LYS A 60 4.71 -3.84 2.85
N ASP A 61 6.00 -3.52 2.92
CA ASP A 61 6.48 -2.32 3.58
C ASP A 61 6.05 -1.03 2.87
N ASP A 62 5.92 -1.07 1.54
CA ASP A 62 5.48 0.09 0.75
C ASP A 62 3.98 0.31 0.95
N ILE A 63 3.20 -0.78 0.98
CA ILE A 63 1.77 -0.75 1.31
C ILE A 63 1.55 -0.20 2.73
N HIS A 64 2.30 -0.71 3.71
CA HIS A 64 2.20 -0.23 5.10
C HIS A 64 2.59 1.25 5.25
N LYS A 65 3.59 1.71 4.50
CA LYS A 65 3.95 3.13 4.44
C LYS A 65 2.84 3.95 3.80
N ALA A 66 2.32 3.51 2.65
CA ALA A 66 1.23 4.18 1.95
C ALA A 66 0.01 4.35 2.84
N ILE A 67 -0.41 3.31 3.59
CA ILE A 67 -1.54 3.40 4.53
C ILE A 67 -1.33 4.50 5.59
N ILE A 68 -0.14 4.57 6.18
CA ILE A 68 0.15 5.54 7.27
C ILE A 68 0.38 6.95 6.74
N GLU A 69 0.98 7.09 5.56
CA GLU A 69 1.23 8.38 4.92
C GLU A 69 -0.03 8.96 4.26
N ASN A 70 -1.05 8.12 3.99
CA ASN A 70 -2.27 8.55 3.36
C ASN A 70 -3.09 9.48 4.29
N PRO A 71 -3.37 10.73 3.87
CA PRO A 71 -4.09 11.69 4.69
C PRO A 71 -5.56 11.31 4.92
N GLU A 72 -6.12 10.46 4.07
CA GLU A 72 -7.52 10.02 4.08
C GLU A 72 -7.74 8.75 4.90
N LEU A 73 -6.68 8.08 5.36
CA LEU A 73 -6.78 6.82 6.09
C LEU A 73 -6.37 6.96 7.55
N GLU A 74 -6.98 6.14 8.40
CA GLU A 74 -6.53 5.89 9.76
C GLU A 74 -6.56 4.39 10.07
N VAL A 75 -5.58 3.96 10.87
CA VAL A 75 -5.48 2.56 11.32
C VAL A 75 -5.76 2.53 12.81
N LEU A 76 -6.82 1.83 13.19
CA LEU A 76 -7.28 1.68 14.56
C LEU A 76 -6.76 0.39 15.17
N ILE A 77 -6.20 0.50 16.36
CA ILE A 77 -5.82 -0.62 17.21
C ILE A 77 -7.10 -1.16 17.85
N SER A 78 -7.18 -2.47 18.05
CA SER A 78 -8.29 -3.13 18.75
C SER A 78 -8.56 -2.55 20.15
N SER A 79 -7.55 -1.93 20.78
CA SER A 79 -7.65 -1.24 22.08
C SER A 79 -8.15 0.21 22.01
N GLY A 80 -8.56 0.71 20.82
CA GLY A 80 -9.14 2.05 20.64
C GLY A 80 -8.16 3.19 20.34
N GLY A 81 -6.89 2.91 20.10
CA GLY A 81 -5.89 3.91 19.68
C GLY A 81 -5.67 3.94 18.16
N GLU A 82 -4.90 4.91 17.67
CA GLU A 82 -4.48 4.99 16.26
C GLU A 82 -3.02 4.56 16.09
N ARG A 83 -2.69 3.82 15.02
CA ARG A 83 -1.31 3.50 14.64
C ARG A 83 -0.68 4.66 13.89
N ARG A 84 0.55 5.03 14.28
CA ARG A 84 1.35 6.06 13.62
C ARG A 84 2.60 5.53 12.91
N LYS A 85 2.88 4.23 13.02
CA LYS A 85 4.10 3.61 12.48
C LYS A 85 3.74 2.41 11.61
N ALA A 86 4.17 2.44 10.35
CA ALA A 86 3.91 1.42 9.34
C ALA A 86 4.21 -0.02 9.81
N HIS A 87 5.43 -0.26 10.31
CA HIS A 87 5.87 -1.58 10.78
C HIS A 87 5.11 -2.13 12.01
N THR A 88 4.20 -1.35 12.61
CA THR A 88 3.43 -1.77 13.80
C THR A 88 2.00 -2.20 13.48
N ILE A 89 1.60 -2.16 12.20
CA ILE A 89 0.29 -2.62 11.75
C ILE A 89 0.21 -4.14 11.96
N LYS A 90 -0.80 -4.57 12.72
CA LYS A 90 -1.12 -5.97 12.98
C LYS A 90 -2.37 -6.38 12.20
N SER A 91 -2.52 -7.67 11.92
CA SER A 91 -3.71 -8.22 11.24
C SER A 91 -5.03 -7.89 11.94
N ALA A 92 -5.01 -7.79 13.28
CA ALA A 92 -6.17 -7.44 14.10
C ALA A 92 -6.46 -5.93 14.20
N ASP A 93 -5.67 -5.09 13.52
CA ASP A 93 -5.96 -3.66 13.42
C ASP A 93 -7.04 -3.43 12.33
N THR A 94 -7.78 -2.34 12.45
CA THR A 94 -8.84 -1.96 11.49
C THR A 94 -8.40 -0.75 10.69
N ILE A 95 -8.46 -0.83 9.37
CA ILE A 95 -8.16 0.29 8.47
C ILE A 95 -9.50 0.92 8.08
N ARG A 96 -9.61 2.25 8.22
CA ARG A 96 -10.82 2.96 7.81
C ARG A 96 -10.50 4.27 7.12
N LEU A 97 -11.43 4.72 6.28
CA LEU A 97 -11.43 6.09 5.78
C LEU A 97 -11.69 7.05 6.94
N LYS A 98 -10.83 8.06 7.09
CA LYS A 98 -11.06 9.17 8.01
C LYS A 98 -12.35 9.86 7.60
N LYS A 99 -13.20 10.16 8.57
CA LYS A 99 -14.38 11.01 8.33
C LYS A 99 -13.87 12.38 7.90
N GLN A 100 -13.99 12.71 6.61
CA GLN A 100 -13.64 14.01 6.06
C GLN A 100 -14.47 15.08 6.79
N ARG A 101 -13.83 15.88 7.65
CA ARG A 101 -14.51 16.89 8.48
C ARG A 101 -14.61 18.26 7.83
N SER A 102 -14.15 18.45 6.59
CA SER A 102 -14.17 19.75 5.95
C SER A 102 -14.22 19.67 4.43
N PHE A 103 -15.36 20.04 3.86
CA PHE A 103 -15.40 20.59 2.51
C PHE A 103 -14.77 21.98 2.55
N SER A 104 -13.49 22.08 2.23
CA SER A 104 -12.88 23.37 1.88
C SER A 104 -13.30 23.71 0.45
N TRP A 105 -14.46 24.35 0.29
CA TRP A 105 -14.81 25.03 -0.96
C TRP A 105 -13.74 26.09 -1.24
N LYS A 106 -13.15 26.06 -2.43
CA LYS A 106 -12.26 27.11 -2.94
C LYS A 106 -12.83 27.63 -4.25
#